data_AF-A0A532BK72-F1
#
_entry.id   AF-A0A532BK72-F1
#
_cell.length_a   1.000
_cell.length_b   1.000
_cell.length_c   1.000
_cell.angle_alpha   90.00
_cell.angle_beta   90.00
_cell.angle_gamma   90.00
#
_symmetry.space_group_name_H-M   'P 1'
#
loop_
_entity.id
_entity.type
_entity.pdbx_description
1 polymer ?
#
loop_
_entity_poly.entity_id
_entity_poly.type
_entity_poly.pdbx_seq_one_letter_code
_entity_poly.pdbx_strand_id
1 'polypeptide(L)'
;VLHNAAQAISGMAAKPAPPADGRPSIGLTMFGVTTPCVTAIADELRSTYDCMVFHATGTGGRTLEKLADSGLLSGVIDITTTEVCDLLFGGVLPATEDRFGAIARTGLPYVGSVGALDMVNFWAPPTIPERYRGRLFYEHNPNVTLMRTTADESRTIGEWIGTRLSLCQGPVRFLIPEKGVSALDIEGGAFFDPEADAALFEAIERTIKPAKTRRVLRLPLHINDPEFAWAATTAFLDIARQ
;
A
#
# COMPACT_ATOMS: atom_id res chain seq x y z
N VAL A 1 3.11 -15.94 -38.20
CA VAL A 1 2.87 -15.00 -37.08
C VAL A 1 1.57 -14.23 -37.24
N LEU A 2 1.41 -13.35 -38.25
CA LEU A 2 0.19 -12.54 -38.42
C LEU A 2 -1.11 -13.35 -38.58
N HIS A 3 -1.06 -14.46 -39.32
CA HIS A 3 -2.22 -15.37 -39.44
C HIS A 3 -2.69 -15.89 -38.08
N ASN A 4 -1.77 -16.34 -37.21
CA ASN A 4 -2.12 -16.84 -35.88
C ASN A 4 -2.68 -15.72 -34.99
N ALA A 5 -2.13 -14.50 -35.09
CA ALA A 5 -2.67 -13.34 -34.38
C ALA A 5 -4.11 -13.02 -34.82
N ALA A 6 -4.39 -13.05 -36.13
CA ALA A 6 -5.73 -12.81 -36.67
C ALA A 6 -6.73 -13.89 -36.22
N GLN A 7 -6.31 -15.17 -36.19
CA GLN A 7 -7.12 -16.27 -35.69
C GLN A 7 -7.40 -16.13 -34.18
N ALA A 8 -6.40 -15.74 -33.39
CA ALA A 8 -6.56 -15.50 -31.96
C ALA A 8 -7.57 -14.38 -31.68
N ILE A 9 -7.42 -13.23 -32.35
CA ILE A 9 -8.35 -12.09 -32.21
C ILE A 9 -9.77 -12.49 -32.63
N SER A 10 -9.91 -13.20 -33.76
CA SER A 10 -11.22 -13.67 -34.23
C SER A 10 -11.87 -14.63 -33.25
N GLY A 11 -11.09 -15.53 -32.64
CA GLY A 11 -11.57 -16.46 -31.61
C GLY A 11 -12.05 -15.75 -30.35
N MET A 12 -11.27 -14.79 -29.83
CA MET A 12 -11.65 -13.98 -28.66
C MET A 12 -12.91 -13.15 -28.92
N ALA A 13 -13.05 -12.57 -30.11
CA ALA A 13 -14.21 -11.75 -30.48
C ALA A 13 -15.48 -12.59 -30.69
N ALA A 14 -15.35 -13.79 -31.25
CA ALA A 14 -16.50 -14.65 -31.55
C ALA A 14 -17.14 -15.28 -30.30
N LYS A 15 -16.37 -15.47 -29.23
CA LYS A 15 -16.83 -16.08 -27.97
C LYS A 15 -16.29 -15.29 -26.77
N PRO A 16 -16.90 -14.14 -26.44
CA PRO A 16 -16.48 -13.38 -25.27
C PRO A 16 -16.63 -14.23 -24.00
N ALA A 17 -15.79 -13.94 -23.00
CA ALA A 17 -15.90 -14.57 -21.69
C ALA A 17 -17.30 -14.31 -21.11
N PRO A 18 -17.86 -15.27 -20.34
CA PRO A 18 -19.11 -15.04 -19.63
C PRO A 18 -18.95 -13.85 -18.67
N PRO A 19 -20.03 -13.10 -18.40
CA PRO A 19 -20.01 -12.03 -17.41
C PRO A 19 -19.51 -12.54 -16.06
N ALA A 20 -18.78 -11.70 -15.33
CA ALA A 20 -18.31 -12.03 -14.00
C ALA A 20 -19.47 -12.38 -13.05
N ASP A 21 -19.16 -13.06 -11.96
CA ASP A 21 -20.06 -13.48 -10.88
C ASP A 21 -20.74 -12.33 -10.12
N GLY A 22 -20.49 -11.08 -10.53
CA GLY A 22 -21.18 -9.87 -10.06
C GLY A 22 -20.61 -9.29 -8.78
N ARG A 23 -19.55 -9.89 -8.20
CA ARG A 23 -18.89 -9.34 -7.01
C ARG A 23 -18.11 -8.07 -7.41
N PRO A 24 -18.27 -6.96 -6.67
CA PRO A 24 -17.45 -5.78 -6.90
C PRO A 24 -15.97 -6.07 -6.61
N SER A 25 -15.08 -5.65 -7.51
CA SER A 25 -13.63 -5.83 -7.34
C SER A 25 -13.04 -4.75 -6.44
N ILE A 26 -12.08 -5.10 -5.59
CA ILE A 26 -11.33 -4.18 -4.73
C ILE A 26 -9.83 -4.42 -4.87
N GLY A 27 -9.04 -3.36 -4.75
CA GLY A 27 -7.57 -3.45 -4.81
C GLY A 27 -6.95 -3.46 -3.42
N LEU A 28 -6.01 -4.38 -3.16
CA LEU A 28 -5.24 -4.46 -1.92
C LEU A 28 -3.75 -4.36 -2.22
N THR A 29 -2.99 -3.58 -1.45
CA THR A 29 -1.51 -3.55 -1.56
C THR A 29 -0.84 -4.42 -0.50
N MET A 30 0.23 -5.10 -0.89
CA MET A 30 0.92 -6.10 -0.07
C MET A 30 2.43 -6.05 -0.28
N PHE A 31 3.18 -6.37 0.76
CA PHE A 31 4.59 -6.74 0.69
C PHE A 31 4.83 -7.97 1.57
N GLY A 32 5.95 -8.67 1.37
CA GLY A 32 6.26 -9.90 2.12
C GLY A 32 6.07 -9.73 3.64
N VAL A 33 6.51 -8.60 4.19
CA VAL A 33 6.44 -8.24 5.62
C VAL A 33 5.06 -7.78 6.11
N THR A 34 4.07 -7.63 5.23
CA THR A 34 2.66 -7.29 5.56
C THR A 34 1.68 -8.36 5.07
N THR A 35 2.17 -9.47 4.52
CA THR A 35 1.37 -10.60 4.02
C THR A 35 0.33 -11.11 5.03
N PRO A 36 0.64 -11.28 6.33
CA PRO A 36 -0.35 -11.76 7.30
C PRO A 36 -1.59 -10.87 7.35
N CYS A 37 -1.40 -9.55 7.42
CA CYS A 37 -2.49 -8.58 7.43
C CYS A 37 -3.35 -8.67 6.16
N VAL A 38 -2.72 -8.61 4.99
CA VAL A 38 -3.44 -8.55 3.71
C VAL A 38 -4.16 -9.86 3.41
N THR A 39 -3.56 -11.00 3.77
CA THR A 39 -4.21 -12.32 3.63
C THR A 39 -5.47 -12.39 4.48
N ALA A 40 -5.41 -11.96 5.74
CA ALA A 40 -6.57 -11.94 6.63
C ALA A 40 -7.70 -11.04 6.09
N ILE A 41 -7.37 -9.85 5.56
CA ILE A 41 -8.35 -8.95 4.93
C ILE A 41 -9.00 -9.61 3.71
N ALA A 42 -8.19 -10.19 2.83
CA ALA A 42 -8.69 -10.84 1.62
C ALA A 42 -9.61 -12.03 1.94
N ASP A 43 -9.24 -12.85 2.94
CA ASP A 43 -10.06 -13.99 3.35
C ASP A 43 -11.39 -13.57 3.97
N GLU A 44 -11.43 -12.49 4.76
CA GLU A 44 -12.66 -11.96 5.33
C GLU A 44 -13.61 -11.42 4.24
N LEU A 45 -13.07 -10.77 3.21
CA LEU A 45 -13.86 -10.11 2.17
C LEU A 45 -14.22 -11.00 0.97
N ARG A 46 -13.55 -12.15 0.78
CA ARG A 46 -13.70 -12.99 -0.42
C ARG A 46 -15.13 -13.44 -0.72
N SER A 47 -15.99 -13.56 0.29
CA SER A 47 -17.39 -13.97 0.09
C SER A 47 -18.25 -12.89 -0.56
N THR A 48 -17.82 -11.62 -0.49
CA THR A 48 -18.60 -10.45 -0.93
C THR A 48 -17.89 -9.61 -1.99
N TYR A 49 -16.56 -9.63 -2.03
CA TYR A 49 -15.74 -8.89 -2.99
C TYR A 49 -14.79 -9.81 -3.75
N ASP A 50 -14.42 -9.38 -4.95
CA ASP A 50 -13.28 -9.93 -5.68
C ASP A 50 -12.00 -9.16 -5.30
N CYS A 51 -11.16 -9.78 -4.48
CA CYS A 51 -9.99 -9.13 -3.88
C CYS A 51 -8.76 -9.29 -4.79
N MET A 52 -8.34 -8.20 -5.42
CA MET A 52 -7.14 -8.16 -6.26
C MET A 52 -5.94 -7.67 -5.44
N VAL A 53 -4.98 -8.55 -5.17
CA VAL A 53 -3.77 -8.22 -4.40
C VAL A 53 -2.63 -7.79 -5.31
N PHE A 54 -2.06 -6.63 -5.02
CA PHE A 54 -0.96 -6.01 -5.76
C PHE A 54 0.29 -5.96 -4.88
N HIS A 55 1.36 -6.58 -5.36
CA HIS A 55 2.64 -6.52 -4.69
C HIS A 55 3.27 -5.13 -4.86
N ALA A 56 3.63 -4.46 -3.76
CA ALA A 56 4.05 -3.06 -3.72
C ALA A 56 5.48 -2.82 -4.23
N THR A 57 5.75 -3.18 -5.49
CA THR A 57 7.04 -3.06 -6.18
C THR A 57 7.16 -1.84 -7.10
N GLY A 58 6.35 -0.81 -6.86
CA GLY A 58 6.15 0.34 -7.74
C GLY A 58 5.19 0.02 -8.89
N THR A 59 5.41 -1.09 -9.60
CA THR A 59 4.48 -1.57 -10.64
C THR A 59 3.13 -1.98 -10.09
N GLY A 60 3.08 -2.52 -8.87
CA GLY A 60 1.85 -2.95 -8.22
C GLY A 60 0.92 -1.78 -7.95
N GLY A 61 1.38 -0.76 -7.22
CA GLY A 61 0.59 0.44 -6.95
C GLY A 61 0.15 1.15 -8.23
N ARG A 62 1.03 1.26 -9.24
CA ARG A 62 0.65 1.80 -10.56
C ARG A 62 -0.46 1.01 -11.25
N THR A 63 -0.42 -0.32 -11.15
CA THR A 63 -1.45 -1.18 -11.76
C THR A 63 -2.77 -1.03 -11.03
N LEU A 64 -2.74 -1.01 -9.69
CA LEU A 64 -3.91 -0.74 -8.86
C LEU A 64 -4.56 0.59 -9.23
N GLU A 65 -3.77 1.67 -9.28
CA GLU A 65 -4.30 3.01 -9.58
C GLU A 65 -4.82 3.12 -11.02
N LYS A 66 -4.21 2.43 -11.98
CA LYS A 66 -4.75 2.37 -13.35
C LYS A 66 -6.11 1.70 -13.40
N LEU A 67 -6.33 0.63 -12.63
CA LEU A 67 -7.64 -0.04 -12.55
C LEU A 67 -8.67 0.83 -11.84
N ALA A 68 -8.27 1.57 -10.80
CA ALA A 68 -9.11 2.57 -10.15
C ALA A 68 -9.56 3.66 -11.14
N ASP A 69 -8.62 4.29 -11.85
CA ASP A 69 -8.94 5.32 -12.87
C ASP A 69 -9.82 4.78 -14.00
N SER A 70 -9.72 3.48 -14.31
CA SER A 70 -10.55 2.83 -15.33
C SER A 70 -11.96 2.46 -14.84
N GLY A 71 -12.30 2.75 -13.58
CA GLY A 71 -13.59 2.40 -12.98
C GLY A 71 -13.79 0.89 -12.77
N LEU A 72 -12.70 0.12 -12.77
CA LEU A 72 -12.74 -1.34 -12.60
C LEU A 72 -12.66 -1.77 -11.13
N LEU A 73 -12.36 -0.85 -10.22
CA LEU A 73 -12.36 -1.07 -8.78
C LEU A 73 -13.50 -0.30 -8.13
N SER A 74 -14.16 -0.96 -7.17
CA SER A 74 -15.19 -0.38 -6.31
C SER A 74 -14.63 0.26 -5.03
N GLY A 75 -13.35 0.01 -4.73
CA GLY A 75 -12.67 0.52 -3.55
C GLY A 75 -11.25 -0.02 -3.42
N VAL A 76 -10.50 0.57 -2.49
CA VAL A 76 -9.07 0.26 -2.28
C VAL A 76 -8.77 0.11 -0.79
N ILE A 77 -8.02 -0.93 -0.45
CA ILE A 77 -7.44 -1.16 0.89
C ILE A 77 -5.91 -1.19 0.73
N ASP A 78 -5.29 -0.02 0.82
CA ASP A 78 -3.87 0.24 0.58
C ASP A 78 -3.06 0.10 1.88
N ILE A 79 -2.93 -1.14 2.38
CA ILE A 79 -2.20 -1.43 3.63
C ILE A 79 -0.71 -1.13 3.50
N THR A 80 -0.13 -1.39 2.33
CA THR A 80 1.31 -1.35 2.11
C THR A 80 1.69 -0.24 1.13
N THR A 81 2.22 0.85 1.67
CA THR A 81 2.58 2.07 0.91
C THR A 81 4.09 2.26 0.74
N THR A 82 4.89 1.22 0.97
CA THR A 82 6.37 1.19 0.89
C THR A 82 6.97 1.82 -0.37
N GLU A 83 6.25 1.78 -1.49
CA GLU A 83 6.67 2.39 -2.76
C GLU A 83 6.97 3.90 -2.64
N VAL A 84 6.42 4.58 -1.62
CA VAL A 84 6.71 5.98 -1.29
C VAL A 84 8.12 6.16 -0.73
N CYS A 85 8.62 5.21 0.07
CA CYS A 85 10.00 5.23 0.57
C CYS A 85 10.99 5.23 -0.59
N ASP A 86 10.79 4.29 -1.52
CA ASP A 86 11.62 4.15 -2.71
C ASP A 86 11.55 5.37 -3.62
N LEU A 87 10.36 5.99 -3.78
CA LEU A 87 10.22 7.23 -4.53
C LEU A 87 11.05 8.37 -3.92
N LEU A 88 10.96 8.58 -2.61
CA LEU A 88 11.58 9.73 -1.94
C LEU A 88 13.09 9.56 -1.73
N PHE A 89 13.57 8.33 -1.57
CA PHE A 89 14.96 8.04 -1.22
C PHE A 89 15.71 7.26 -2.30
N GLY A 90 15.13 7.14 -3.50
CA GLY A 90 15.81 6.56 -4.66
C GLY A 90 16.02 5.05 -4.55
N GLY A 91 15.06 4.35 -3.95
CA GLY A 91 14.98 2.89 -3.99
C GLY A 91 14.63 2.37 -5.38
N VAL A 92 14.65 1.04 -5.53
CA VAL A 92 14.53 0.35 -6.82
C VAL A 92 13.10 -0.05 -7.19
N LEU A 93 12.16 0.07 -6.25
CA LEU A 93 10.74 -0.23 -6.38
C LEU A 93 9.84 1.01 -6.19
N PRO A 94 10.15 2.18 -6.80
CA PRO A 94 9.46 3.42 -6.49
C PRO A 94 8.05 3.48 -7.07
N ALA A 95 7.18 4.15 -6.32
CA ALA A 95 5.96 4.74 -6.85
C ALA A 95 6.30 5.84 -7.87
N THR A 96 5.27 6.45 -8.46
CA THR A 96 5.43 7.69 -9.21
C THR A 96 5.00 8.88 -8.34
N GLU A 97 5.37 10.10 -8.75
CA GLU A 97 4.87 11.32 -8.11
C GLU A 97 3.34 11.41 -8.07
N ASP A 98 2.64 10.68 -8.95
CA ASP A 98 1.19 10.59 -8.94
C ASP A 98 0.59 9.61 -7.90
N ARG A 99 1.35 8.93 -7.03
CA ARG A 99 0.76 7.99 -6.04
C ARG A 99 -0.36 8.67 -5.23
N PHE A 100 -1.44 7.92 -5.04
CA PHE A 100 -2.75 8.30 -4.51
C PHE A 100 -3.58 9.23 -5.41
N GLY A 101 -3.07 9.60 -6.60
CA GLY A 101 -3.73 10.51 -7.53
C GLY A 101 -5.02 9.93 -8.09
N ALA A 102 -5.04 8.64 -8.42
CA ALA A 102 -6.25 7.96 -8.88
C ALA A 102 -7.36 7.98 -7.81
N ILE A 103 -7.00 7.82 -6.53
CA ILE A 103 -7.95 7.90 -5.41
C ILE A 103 -8.55 9.31 -5.31
N ALA A 104 -7.73 10.35 -5.46
CA ALA A 104 -8.19 11.74 -5.46
C ALA A 104 -9.12 12.06 -6.63
N ARG A 105 -8.83 11.53 -7.83
CA ARG A 105 -9.64 11.74 -9.05
C ARG A 105 -10.96 10.99 -9.03
N THR A 106 -10.95 9.74 -8.56
CA THR A 106 -12.11 8.84 -8.63
C THR A 106 -13.04 8.99 -7.44
N GLY A 107 -12.53 9.42 -6.28
CA GLY A 107 -13.30 9.50 -5.05
C GLY A 107 -13.72 8.13 -4.48
N LEU A 108 -13.06 7.05 -4.92
CA LEU A 108 -13.33 5.71 -4.42
C LEU A 108 -13.16 5.60 -2.90
N PRO A 109 -13.94 4.72 -2.23
CA PRO A 109 -13.68 4.35 -0.85
C PRO A 109 -12.25 3.84 -0.68
N TYR A 110 -11.50 4.50 0.20
CA TYR A 110 -10.10 4.22 0.44
C TYR A 110 -9.82 3.99 1.92
N VAL A 111 -9.25 2.83 2.22
CA VAL A 111 -8.63 2.52 3.51
C VAL A 111 -7.13 2.42 3.30
N GLY A 112 -6.34 3.26 3.96
CA GLY A 112 -4.88 3.24 3.85
C GLY A 112 -4.19 2.94 5.17
N SER A 113 -2.95 2.46 5.10
CA SER A 113 -2.06 2.36 6.26
C SER A 113 -0.62 2.70 5.87
N VAL A 114 0.33 2.31 6.74
CA VAL A 114 1.75 2.68 6.72
C VAL A 114 2.64 1.45 6.51
N GLY A 115 2.10 0.37 5.96
CA GLY A 115 2.79 -0.91 5.86
C GLY A 115 4.09 -0.83 5.08
N ALA A 116 5.13 -1.39 5.69
CA ALA A 116 6.49 -1.42 5.17
C ALA A 116 7.10 -0.02 4.88
N LEU A 117 6.64 1.04 5.56
CA LEU A 117 7.25 2.38 5.47
C LEU A 117 8.56 2.51 6.30
N ASP A 118 8.96 1.43 6.97
CA ASP A 118 10.24 1.26 7.67
C ASP A 118 11.40 0.90 6.72
N MET A 119 11.17 0.70 5.43
CA MET A 119 12.20 0.22 4.50
C MET A 119 12.22 0.92 3.14
N VAL A 120 13.44 1.13 2.63
CA VAL A 120 13.75 1.47 1.23
C VAL A 120 14.41 0.26 0.58
N ASN A 121 13.98 -0.10 -0.63
CA ASN A 121 14.49 -1.29 -1.31
C ASN A 121 15.66 -0.94 -2.22
N PHE A 122 16.74 -1.72 -2.11
CA PHE A 122 17.86 -1.71 -3.04
C PHE A 122 18.09 -3.12 -3.61
N TRP A 123 18.87 -3.18 -4.70
CA TRP A 123 19.41 -4.45 -5.17
C TRP A 123 20.52 -4.94 -4.24
N ALA A 124 21.37 -5.85 -4.72
CA ALA A 124 22.48 -6.40 -3.95
C ALA A 124 23.33 -5.28 -3.28
N PRO A 125 23.96 -5.55 -2.12
CA PRO A 125 24.68 -4.54 -1.34
C PRO A 125 25.64 -3.62 -2.12
N PRO A 126 26.40 -4.11 -3.14
CA PRO A 126 27.30 -3.25 -3.93
C PRO A 126 26.60 -2.17 -4.76
N THR A 127 25.29 -2.28 -4.99
CA THR A 127 24.50 -1.33 -5.78
C THR A 127 23.98 -0.15 -4.96
N ILE A 128 24.08 -0.23 -3.63
CA ILE A 128 23.55 0.79 -2.73
C ILE A 128 24.35 2.09 -2.91
N PRO A 129 23.69 3.24 -3.12
CA PRO A 129 24.36 4.51 -3.27
C PRO A 129 25.26 4.85 -2.08
N GLU A 130 26.47 5.31 -2.36
CA GLU A 130 27.50 5.67 -1.38
C GLU A 130 27.01 6.63 -0.28
N ARG A 131 26.07 7.52 -0.60
CA ARG A 131 25.44 8.45 0.36
C ARG A 131 24.70 7.75 1.52
N TYR A 132 24.36 6.48 1.36
CA TYR A 132 23.74 5.64 2.39
C TYR A 132 24.75 4.78 3.16
N ARG A 133 26.05 5.04 3.05
CA ARG A 133 27.07 4.38 3.87
C ARG A 133 26.74 4.54 5.36
N GLY A 134 26.86 3.44 6.10
CA GLY A 134 26.64 3.41 7.55
C GLY A 134 25.17 3.34 7.98
N ARG A 135 24.24 3.21 7.03
CA ARG A 135 22.83 2.95 7.32
C ARG A 135 22.62 1.51 7.78
N LEU A 136 21.49 1.28 8.45
CA LEU A 136 21.08 -0.04 8.88
C LEU A 136 20.46 -0.80 7.69
N PHE A 137 21.11 -1.89 7.31
CA PHE A 137 20.71 -2.74 6.20
C PHE A 137 20.27 -4.12 6.68
N TYR A 138 19.31 -4.70 5.97
CA TYR A 138 18.87 -6.08 6.13
C TYR A 138 18.96 -6.79 4.78
N GLU A 139 19.80 -7.82 4.70
CA GLU A 139 19.94 -8.65 3.50
C GLU A 139 18.77 -9.64 3.43
N HIS A 140 17.71 -9.27 2.70
CA HIS A 140 16.54 -10.13 2.54
C HIS A 140 16.86 -11.38 1.72
N ASN A 141 17.61 -11.20 0.63
CA ASN A 141 18.17 -12.28 -0.18
C ASN A 141 19.40 -11.77 -0.96
N PRO A 142 20.15 -12.62 -1.69
CA PRO A 142 21.36 -12.19 -2.39
C PRO A 142 21.18 -11.05 -3.41
N ASN A 143 19.96 -10.80 -3.86
CA ASN A 143 19.63 -9.76 -4.83
C ASN A 143 18.93 -8.53 -4.23
N VAL A 144 18.42 -8.61 -2.99
CA VAL A 144 17.59 -7.56 -2.39
C VAL A 144 18.10 -7.21 -0.99
N THR A 145 18.39 -5.94 -0.80
CA THR A 145 18.78 -5.38 0.49
C THR A 145 17.80 -4.28 0.88
N LEU A 146 17.29 -4.36 2.11
CA LEU A 146 16.39 -3.37 2.68
C LEU A 146 17.21 -2.40 3.52
N MET A 147 16.93 -1.10 3.41
CA MET A 147 17.53 -0.05 4.24
C MET A 147 16.48 0.51 5.18
N ARG A 148 16.74 0.51 6.50
CA ARG A 148 15.81 1.07 7.50
C ARG A 148 15.69 2.58 7.33
N THR A 149 14.48 3.10 7.18
CA THR A 149 14.19 4.54 7.22
C THR A 149 14.47 5.13 8.60
N THR A 150 15.00 6.35 8.64
CA THR A 150 15.23 7.13 9.87
C THR A 150 13.99 7.93 10.27
N ALA A 151 13.97 8.49 11.49
CA ALA A 151 12.88 9.38 11.92
C ALA A 151 12.66 10.61 11.02
N ASP A 152 13.72 11.20 10.47
CA ASP A 152 13.61 12.34 9.54
C ASP A 152 13.02 11.92 8.17
N GLU A 153 13.43 10.77 7.67
CA GLU A 153 12.89 10.18 6.44
C GLU A 153 11.42 9.77 6.64
N SER A 154 11.11 9.12 7.76
CA SER A 154 9.75 8.78 8.20
C SER A 154 8.83 9.98 8.29
N ARG A 155 9.32 11.09 8.86
CA ARG A 155 8.57 12.37 8.90
C ARG A 155 8.28 12.87 7.48
N THR A 156 9.28 12.83 6.61
CA THR A 156 9.15 13.26 5.20
C THR A 156 8.13 12.39 4.45
N ILE A 157 8.18 11.06 4.64
CA ILE A 157 7.20 10.11 4.10
C ILE A 157 5.80 10.45 4.60
N GLY A 158 5.64 10.65 5.90
CA GLY A 158 4.35 10.92 6.51
C GLY A 158 3.71 12.23 6.03
N GLU A 159 4.52 13.29 5.90
CA GLU A 159 4.08 14.56 5.31
C GLU A 159 3.66 14.40 3.86
N TRP A 160 4.41 13.61 3.08
CA TRP A 160 4.11 13.35 1.69
C TRP A 160 2.77 12.61 1.53
N ILE A 161 2.59 11.50 2.26
CA ILE A 161 1.35 10.69 2.21
C ILE A 161 0.15 11.51 2.68
N GLY A 162 0.25 12.14 3.86
CA GLY A 162 -0.86 12.92 4.41
C GLY A 162 -1.23 14.09 3.50
N THR A 163 -0.26 14.80 2.92
CA THR A 163 -0.53 15.88 1.95
C THR A 163 -1.30 15.37 0.73
N ARG A 164 -0.90 14.24 0.14
CA ARG A 164 -1.60 13.67 -1.03
C ARG A 164 -3.02 13.22 -0.68
N LEU A 165 -3.19 12.52 0.43
CA LEU A 165 -4.51 12.07 0.90
C LEU A 165 -5.42 13.24 1.33
N SER A 166 -4.84 14.41 1.68
CA SER A 166 -5.61 15.62 1.97
C SER A 166 -6.38 16.16 0.76
N LEU A 167 -5.96 15.77 -0.45
CA LEU A 167 -6.61 16.17 -1.72
C LEU A 167 -7.81 15.27 -2.06
N CYS A 168 -7.89 14.06 -1.49
CA CYS A 168 -8.98 13.12 -1.72
C CYS A 168 -10.30 13.66 -1.14
N GLN A 169 -11.32 13.77 -1.98
CA GLN A 169 -12.66 14.23 -1.58
C GLN A 169 -13.60 13.06 -1.22
N GLY A 170 -13.32 11.87 -1.75
CA GLY A 170 -14.00 10.63 -1.39
C GLY A 170 -13.79 10.20 0.06
N PRO A 171 -14.49 9.15 0.53
CA PRO A 171 -14.34 8.69 1.90
C PRO A 171 -12.99 8.00 2.10
N VAL A 172 -12.25 8.47 3.10
CA VAL A 172 -10.92 8.00 3.47
C VAL A 172 -10.91 7.55 4.94
N ARG A 173 -10.35 6.37 5.19
CA ARG A 173 -9.93 5.93 6.53
C ARG A 173 -8.45 5.63 6.47
N PHE A 174 -7.69 6.19 7.40
CA PHE A 174 -6.25 5.95 7.49
C PHE A 174 -5.93 5.33 8.84
N LEU A 175 -5.38 4.13 8.85
CA LEU A 175 -5.16 3.33 10.07
C LEU A 175 -3.68 3.35 10.41
N ILE A 176 -3.38 3.73 11.65
CA ILE A 176 -2.02 3.79 12.21
C ILE A 176 -1.86 2.60 13.19
N PRO A 177 -0.99 1.61 12.89
CA PRO A 177 -0.64 0.53 13.82
C PRO A 177 0.46 1.00 14.78
N GLU A 178 0.12 1.26 16.04
CA GLU A 178 1.04 1.85 17.01
C GLU A 178 2.16 0.93 17.50
N LYS A 179 2.09 -0.37 17.21
CA LYS A 179 3.11 -1.36 17.65
C LYS A 179 4.07 -1.79 16.55
N GLY A 180 4.00 -1.15 15.38
CA GLY A 180 4.94 -1.36 14.28
C GLY A 180 4.27 -1.60 12.92
N VAL A 181 5.02 -1.33 11.86
CA VAL A 181 4.52 -1.19 10.48
C VAL A 181 4.95 -2.34 9.55
N SER A 182 5.73 -3.31 10.04
CA SER A 182 6.22 -4.44 9.25
C SER A 182 6.66 -5.61 10.12
N ALA A 183 6.77 -6.82 9.56
CA ALA A 183 7.33 -7.96 10.28
C ALA A 183 8.79 -7.78 10.77
N LEU A 184 9.52 -6.78 10.27
CA LEU A 184 10.86 -6.42 10.76
C LEU A 184 10.82 -5.34 11.85
N ASP A 185 9.73 -4.58 11.89
CA ASP A 185 9.48 -3.48 12.81
C ASP A 185 8.49 -3.93 13.89
N ILE A 186 9.02 -4.73 14.82
CA ILE A 186 8.33 -5.29 15.97
C ILE A 186 9.35 -5.37 17.11
N GLU A 187 8.94 -5.30 18.37
CA GLU A 187 9.86 -5.35 19.51
C GLU A 187 10.88 -6.51 19.40
N GLY A 188 12.18 -6.19 19.41
CA GLY A 188 13.29 -7.14 19.21
C GLY A 188 13.61 -7.48 17.74
N GLY A 189 12.83 -6.95 16.79
CA GLY A 189 13.02 -7.08 15.35
C GLY A 189 14.16 -6.21 14.82
N ALA A 190 14.62 -6.52 13.60
CA ALA A 190 15.79 -5.88 13.00
C ALA A 190 15.58 -4.38 12.73
N PHE A 191 14.35 -3.96 12.42
CA PHE A 191 14.00 -2.58 12.04
C PHE A 191 13.14 -1.89 13.11
N PHE A 192 13.05 -2.45 14.32
CA PHE A 192 12.28 -1.85 15.41
C PHE A 192 12.82 -0.48 15.78
N ASP A 193 12.02 0.56 15.52
CA ASP A 193 12.37 1.95 15.84
C ASP A 193 11.11 2.77 16.17
N PRO A 194 10.69 2.80 17.45
CA PRO A 194 9.49 3.52 17.85
C PRO A 194 9.60 5.05 17.68
N GLU A 195 10.82 5.61 17.60
CA GLU A 195 11.00 7.04 17.33
C GLU A 195 10.69 7.35 15.86
N ALA A 196 11.16 6.50 14.94
CA ALA A 196 10.85 6.65 13.54
C ALA A 196 9.36 6.47 13.24
N ASP A 197 8.70 5.54 13.93
CA ASP A 197 7.27 5.30 13.79
C ASP A 197 6.45 6.48 14.33
N ALA A 198 6.79 7.00 15.51
CA ALA A 198 6.15 8.18 16.07
C ALA A 198 6.26 9.39 15.12
N ALA A 199 7.46 9.62 14.55
CA ALA A 199 7.69 10.69 13.60
C ALA A 199 6.85 10.54 12.31
N LEU A 200 6.68 9.31 11.82
CA LEU A 200 5.80 8.99 10.69
C LEU A 200 4.33 9.31 11.01
N PHE A 201 3.85 8.83 12.15
CA PHE A 201 2.44 8.94 12.55
C PHE A 201 2.03 10.40 12.76
N GLU A 202 2.84 11.16 13.50
CA GLU A 202 2.60 12.59 13.74
C GLU A 202 2.58 13.41 12.45
N ALA A 203 3.48 13.08 11.51
CA ALA A 203 3.55 13.76 10.22
C ALA A 203 2.29 13.53 9.37
N ILE A 204 1.78 12.29 9.35
CA ILE A 204 0.53 11.96 8.65
C ILE A 204 -0.64 12.70 9.29
N GLU A 205 -0.80 12.61 10.61
CA GLU A 205 -1.91 13.25 11.33
C GLU A 205 -1.95 14.76 11.12
N ARG A 206 -0.78 15.40 11.14
CA ARG A 206 -0.65 16.85 10.88
C ARG A 206 -1.09 17.23 9.47
N THR A 207 -0.74 16.43 8.46
CA THR A 207 -0.85 16.84 7.05
C THR A 207 -2.11 16.33 6.34
N ILE A 208 -2.70 15.24 6.82
CA ILE A 208 -3.90 14.63 6.21
C ILE A 208 -5.15 15.49 6.34
N LYS A 209 -5.15 16.52 7.21
CA LYS A 209 -6.28 17.46 7.42
C LYS A 209 -7.61 16.72 7.62
N PRO A 210 -7.86 16.10 8.80
CA PRO A 210 -9.08 15.34 9.04
C PRO A 210 -10.37 16.12 8.68
N ALA A 211 -11.34 15.41 8.14
CA ALA A 211 -12.63 15.95 7.71
C ALA A 211 -13.75 14.93 7.96
N LYS A 212 -15.01 15.30 7.72
CA LYS A 212 -16.14 14.38 7.90
C LYS A 212 -15.97 13.05 7.15
N THR A 213 -15.45 13.12 5.92
CA THR A 213 -15.22 11.98 5.03
C THR A 213 -13.83 11.36 5.21
N ARG A 214 -12.88 12.02 5.88
CA ARG A 214 -11.47 11.61 6.01
C ARG A 214 -11.04 11.53 7.46
N ARG A 215 -10.79 10.32 7.97
CA ARG A 215 -10.45 10.08 9.37
C ARG A 215 -9.13 9.33 9.50
N VAL A 216 -8.36 9.66 10.54
CA VAL A 216 -7.24 8.87 11.00
C VAL A 216 -7.67 8.09 12.24
N LEU A 217 -7.28 6.83 12.32
CA LEU A 217 -7.57 5.92 13.42
C LEU A 217 -6.25 5.34 13.93
N ARG A 218 -5.88 5.67 15.16
CA ARG A 218 -4.74 5.05 15.85
C ARG A 218 -5.22 3.76 16.52
N LEU A 219 -4.49 2.68 16.29
CA LEU A 219 -4.83 1.35 16.79
C LEU A 219 -3.63 0.83 17.60
N PRO A 220 -3.82 0.43 18.87
CA PRO A 220 -2.75 -0.08 19.74
C PRO A 220 -2.36 -1.53 19.38
N LEU A 221 -2.09 -1.74 18.09
CA LEU A 221 -1.91 -3.00 17.40
C LEU A 221 -0.68 -2.91 16.50
N HIS A 222 -0.07 -4.04 16.23
CA HIS A 222 0.93 -4.18 15.18
C HIS A 222 0.20 -4.42 13.85
N ILE A 223 0.79 -4.01 12.71
CA ILE A 223 0.09 -4.08 11.41
C ILE A 223 -0.36 -5.50 11.04
N ASN A 224 0.38 -6.52 11.50
CA ASN A 224 0.10 -7.93 11.24
C ASN A 224 -0.75 -8.61 12.32
N ASP A 225 -1.23 -7.87 13.33
CA ASP A 225 -2.19 -8.43 14.29
C ASP A 225 -3.52 -8.71 13.56
N PRO A 226 -4.17 -9.86 13.80
CA PRO A 226 -5.48 -10.18 13.20
C PRO A 226 -6.54 -9.10 13.47
N GLU A 227 -6.50 -8.45 14.63
CA GLU A 227 -7.38 -7.36 15.02
C GLU A 227 -7.17 -6.12 14.14
N PHE A 228 -5.95 -5.89 13.63
CA PHE A 228 -5.68 -4.78 12.71
C PHE A 228 -6.31 -5.05 11.35
N ALA A 229 -6.17 -6.28 10.84
CA ALA A 229 -6.85 -6.71 9.62
C ALA A 229 -8.38 -6.60 9.74
N TRP A 230 -8.95 -7.03 10.87
CA TRP A 230 -10.38 -6.87 11.14
C TRP A 230 -10.82 -5.39 11.20
N ALA A 231 -10.03 -4.53 11.82
CA ALA A 231 -10.28 -3.09 11.86
C ALA A 231 -10.23 -2.47 10.46
N ALA A 232 -9.28 -2.88 9.60
CA ALA A 232 -9.19 -2.42 8.22
C ALA A 232 -10.41 -2.84 7.39
N THR A 233 -10.83 -4.11 7.49
CA THR A 233 -12.03 -4.62 6.82
C THR A 233 -13.28 -3.88 7.29
N THR A 234 -13.45 -3.69 8.59
CA THR A 234 -14.59 -2.96 9.16
C THR A 234 -14.62 -1.52 8.67
N ALA A 235 -13.47 -0.83 8.72
CA ALA A 235 -13.33 0.53 8.24
C ALA A 235 -13.67 0.66 6.75
N PHE A 236 -13.34 -0.34 5.93
CA PHE A 236 -13.68 -0.39 4.51
C PHE A 236 -15.18 -0.56 4.30
N LEU A 237 -15.80 -1.55 4.95
CA LEU A 237 -17.23 -1.82 4.81
C LEU A 237 -18.10 -0.62 5.24
N ASP A 238 -17.65 0.16 6.23
CA ASP A 238 -18.33 1.37 6.70
C ASP A 238 -18.40 2.48 5.64
N ILE A 239 -17.41 2.54 4.74
CA ILE A 239 -17.31 3.57 3.70
C ILE A 239 -17.68 3.07 2.31
N ALA A 240 -17.67 1.76 2.07
CA ALA A 240 -18.03 1.15 0.79
C ALA A 240 -19.54 1.02 0.58
N ARG A 241 -20.35 1.09 1.66
CA ARG A 241 -21.82 0.96 1.61
C ARG A 241 -22.57 2.29 1.46
N GLN A 242 -21.86 3.40 1.28
CA GLN A 242 -22.43 4.75 1.11
C GLN A 242 -22.56 5.11 -0.37
#